data_AF-A0A553HJP0-F1
#
_entry.id   AF-A0A553HJP0-F1
#
_cell.length_a   1.000
_cell.length_b   1.000
_cell.length_c   1.000
_cell.angle_alpha   90.00
_cell.angle_beta   90.00
_cell.angle_gamma   90.00
#
_symmetry.space_group_name_H-M   'P 1'
#
loop_
_entity.id
_entity.type
_entity.pdbx_description
1 polymer ?
#
loop_
_entity_poly.entity_id
_entity_poly.type
_entity_poly.pdbx_seq_one_letter_code
_entity_poly.pdbx_strand_id
1 'polypeptide(L)'
;MSWMASRTTMRPEDIAYSLLGLLGVIMNVDYGEGALAFLRLQETVMKSSKIDESLFAWRMPKPNDEARYESAKGFDENEWGLLAASPCWFQESGDSV
;
A
#
# COMPACT_ATOMS: atom_id res chain seq x y z
N MET A 1 -1.25 -9.33 -4.17
CA MET A 1 -2.42 -8.57 -3.69
C MET A 1 -3.03 -7.70 -4.80
N SER A 2 -3.24 -8.22 -6.02
CA SER A 2 -3.78 -7.41 -7.13
C SER A 2 -5.19 -6.89 -6.86
N TRP A 3 -5.98 -7.60 -6.07
CA TRP A 3 -7.29 -7.17 -5.58
C TRP A 3 -7.28 -5.83 -4.82
N MET A 4 -6.12 -5.41 -4.28
CA MET A 4 -5.98 -4.14 -3.57
C MET A 4 -5.78 -2.97 -4.55
N ALA A 5 -5.16 -3.22 -5.70
CA ALA A 5 -4.78 -2.19 -6.67
C ALA A 5 -5.97 -1.57 -7.41
N SER A 6 -7.08 -2.30 -7.56
CA SER A 6 -8.29 -1.80 -8.20
C SER A 6 -9.16 -0.95 -7.27
N ARG A 7 -8.79 -0.78 -6.00
CA ARG A 7 -9.56 0.02 -5.04
C ARG A 7 -9.26 1.50 -5.24
N THR A 8 -10.31 2.27 -5.48
CA THR A 8 -10.25 3.73 -5.49
C THR A 8 -10.96 4.24 -4.25
N THR A 9 -10.26 5.00 -3.42
CA THR A 9 -10.86 5.71 -2.29
C THR A 9 -10.79 7.21 -2.49
N MET A 10 -11.65 7.92 -1.76
CA MET A 10 -11.70 9.37 -1.79
C MET A 10 -10.50 9.99 -1.05
N ARG A 11 -9.97 9.29 -0.04
CA ARG A 11 -8.76 9.66 0.68
C ARG A 11 -7.75 8.51 0.67
N PRO A 12 -6.44 8.80 0.57
CA PRO A 12 -5.40 7.78 0.59
C PRO A 12 -5.39 6.93 1.86
N GLU A 13 -5.71 7.52 3.02
CA GLU A 13 -5.78 6.79 4.30
C GLU A 13 -6.95 5.78 4.37
N ASP A 14 -8.06 6.05 3.66
CA ASP A 14 -9.24 5.16 3.66
C ASP A 14 -8.91 3.79 3.07
N ILE A 15 -7.94 3.70 2.15
CA ILE A 15 -7.47 2.40 1.66
C ILE A 15 -6.87 1.61 2.82
N ALA A 16 -5.94 2.20 3.57
CA ALA A 16 -5.28 1.51 4.67
C ALA A 16 -6.31 0.96 5.67
N TYR A 17 -7.31 1.77 6.02
CA TYR A 17 -8.36 1.39 6.98
C TYR A 17 -9.32 0.34 6.44
N SER A 18 -9.66 0.38 5.14
CA SER A 18 -10.50 -0.65 4.51
C SER A 18 -9.84 -2.05 4.50
N LEU A 19 -8.51 -2.09 4.59
CA LEU A 19 -7.72 -3.32 4.52
C LEU A 19 -7.44 -3.94 5.89
N LEU A 20 -7.60 -3.19 6.98
CA LEU A 20 -7.38 -3.69 8.35
C LEU A 20 -8.19 -4.95 8.65
N GLY A 21 -9.48 -4.94 8.28
CA GLY A 21 -10.37 -6.08 8.49
C GLY A 21 -10.04 -7.29 7.60
N LEU A 22 -9.51 -7.05 6.40
CA LEU A 22 -9.13 -8.12 5.46
C LEU A 22 -7.80 -8.77 5.85
N LEU A 23 -6.83 -7.97 6.30
CA LEU A 23 -5.50 -8.43 6.71
C LEU A 23 -5.48 -8.89 8.18
N GLY A 24 -6.56 -8.65 8.94
CA GLY A 24 -6.68 -9.04 10.34
C GLY A 24 -5.68 -8.32 11.24
N VAL A 25 -5.32 -7.08 10.89
CA VAL A 25 -4.35 -6.27 11.65
C VAL A 25 -5.04 -5.09 12.33
N ILE A 26 -4.50 -4.67 13.47
CA ILE A 26 -5.00 -3.53 14.24
C ILE A 26 -3.93 -2.43 14.23
N MET A 27 -4.29 -1.24 13.77
CA MET A 27 -3.44 -0.05 13.82
C MET A 27 -4.23 1.14 14.38
N ASN A 28 -3.53 2.07 15.04
CA ASN A 28 -4.14 3.34 15.45
C ASN A 28 -4.37 4.22 14.21
N VAL A 29 -5.63 4.54 13.96
CA VAL A 29 -6.11 5.45 12.89
C VAL A 29 -5.73 6.88 13.26
N ASP A 30 -4.95 7.53 12.40
CA ASP A 30 -4.61 8.95 12.53
C ASP A 30 -4.96 9.66 11.21
N TYR A 31 -5.94 10.55 11.27
CA TYR A 31 -6.49 11.20 10.09
C TYR A 31 -5.64 12.42 9.73
N GLY A 32 -5.06 12.43 8.53
CA GLY A 32 -4.14 13.47 8.06
C GLY A 32 -2.77 12.94 7.63
N GLU A 33 -2.51 11.65 7.84
CA GLU A 33 -1.27 10.97 7.44
C GLU A 33 -1.15 10.76 5.91
N GLY A 34 -2.29 10.76 5.21
CA GLY A 34 -2.34 10.55 3.78
C GLY A 34 -1.76 9.18 3.36
N ALA A 35 -0.77 9.18 2.46
CA ALA A 35 -0.12 7.95 2.00
C ALA A 35 0.70 7.22 3.08
N LEU A 36 1.09 7.92 4.16
CA LEU A 36 1.82 7.29 5.28
C LEU A 36 0.97 6.24 6.00
N ALA A 37 -0.35 6.37 6.00
CA ALA A 37 -1.25 5.36 6.57
C ALA A 37 -1.08 4.00 5.88
N PHE A 38 -0.84 3.99 4.56
CA PHE A 38 -0.59 2.77 3.79
C PHE A 38 0.76 2.13 4.13
N LEU A 39 1.79 2.95 4.39
CA LEU A 39 3.08 2.45 4.83
C LEU A 39 2.98 1.81 6.23
N ARG A 40 2.29 2.48 7.16
CA ARG A 40 2.01 1.96 8.51
C ARG A 40 1.23 0.65 8.47
N LEU A 41 0.26 0.52 7.55
CA LEU A 41 -0.43 -0.75 7.32
C LEU A 41 0.57 -1.86 6.98
N GLN A 42 1.43 -1.64 5.98
CA GLN A 42 2.42 -2.62 5.55
C GLN A 42 3.39 -2.99 6.68
N GLU A 43 3.83 -2.02 7.49
CA GLU A 43 4.62 -2.31 8.70
C GLU A 43 3.88 -3.15 9.73
N THR A 44 2.58 -2.89 9.93
CA THR A 44 1.76 -3.63 10.88
C THR A 44 1.54 -5.06 10.39
N VAL A 45 1.36 -5.25 9.08
CA VAL A 45 1.31 -6.58 8.44
C VAL A 45 2.64 -7.30 8.60
N MET A 46 3.76 -6.61 8.41
CA MET A 46 5.10 -7.18 8.57
C MET A 46 5.42 -7.56 10.03
N LYS A 47 4.88 -6.81 11.01
CA LYS A 47 5.00 -7.12 12.46
C LYS A 47 4.01 -8.20 12.91
N SER A 48 2.94 -8.42 12.15
CA SER A 48 1.93 -9.44 12.43
C SER A 48 2.48 -10.84 12.14
N SER A 49 1.93 -11.86 12.81
CA SER A 49 2.28 -13.26 12.61
C SER A 49 1.93 -13.80 11.21
N LYS A 50 1.20 -13.01 10.40
CA LYS A 50 0.71 -13.38 9.07
C LYS A 50 1.49 -12.62 7.98
N ILE A 51 2.82 -12.78 7.99
CA ILE A 51 3.68 -12.26 6.92
C ILE A 51 3.37 -13.05 5.64
N ASP A 52 2.71 -12.39 4.70
CA ASP A 52 2.51 -12.93 3.36
C ASP A 52 3.59 -12.35 2.44
N GLU A 53 4.28 -13.21 1.69
CA GLU A 53 5.28 -12.84 0.68
C GLU A 53 4.69 -11.91 -0.40
N SER A 54 3.36 -11.93 -0.56
CA SER A 54 2.63 -11.02 -1.45
C SER A 54 2.76 -9.55 -1.07
N LEU A 55 3.22 -9.23 0.15
CA LEU A 55 3.58 -7.88 0.59
C LEU A 55 4.74 -7.30 -0.22
N PHE A 56 5.66 -8.13 -0.72
CA PHE A 56 6.82 -7.71 -1.53
C PHE A 56 6.60 -7.91 -3.04
N ALA A 57 5.41 -8.36 -3.45
CA ALA A 57 5.11 -8.67 -4.85
C ALA A 57 4.70 -7.44 -5.68
N TRP A 58 4.82 -6.22 -5.13
CA TRP A 58 4.55 -4.98 -5.86
C TRP A 58 5.63 -4.68 -6.91
N ARG A 59 5.29 -3.86 -7.90
CA ARG A 59 6.24 -3.36 -8.90
C ARG A 59 6.13 -1.86 -9.06
N MET A 60 7.29 -1.23 -9.24
CA MET A 60 7.37 0.18 -9.57
C MET A 60 6.63 0.43 -10.90
N PRO A 61 5.74 1.44 -10.96
CA PRO A 61 5.12 1.85 -12.21
C PRO A 61 6.17 2.26 -13.24
N LYS A 62 5.88 1.98 -14.51
CA LYS A 62 6.76 2.40 -15.60
C LYS A 62 6.76 3.94 -15.69
N PRO A 63 7.88 4.58 -16.08
CA PRO A 63 7.94 6.05 -16.21
C PRO A 63 6.88 6.64 -17.15
N ASN A 64 6.40 5.87 -18.12
CA ASN A 64 5.33 6.26 -19.04
C ASN A 64 3.91 6.20 -18.43
N ASP A 65 3.76 5.67 -17.22
CA ASP A 65 2.49 5.58 -16.49
C ASP A 65 2.45 6.71 -15.44
N GLU A 66 2.33 7.95 -15.93
CA GLU A 66 2.36 9.16 -15.10
C GLU A 66 1.34 9.08 -13.96
N ALA A 67 0.12 8.61 -14.22
CA ALA A 67 -0.92 8.52 -13.20
C ALA A 67 -0.51 7.68 -11.98
N ARG A 68 0.21 6.57 -12.19
CA ARG A 68 0.70 5.73 -11.09
C ARG A 68 2.00 6.24 -10.50
N TYR A 69 2.89 6.81 -11.31
CA TYR A 69 4.12 7.40 -10.82
C TYR A 69 3.83 8.57 -9.87
N GLU A 70 2.85 9.41 -10.24
CA GLU A 70 2.35 10.54 -9.46
C GLU A 70 1.69 10.09 -8.14
N SER A 71 1.24 8.83 -8.03
CA SER A 71 0.70 8.32 -6.77
C SER A 71 1.75 8.16 -5.66
N ALA A 72 3.04 8.24 -6.00
CA ALA A 72 4.13 8.35 -5.03
C ALA A 72 4.54 9.81 -4.73
N LYS A 73 3.92 10.83 -5.34
CA LYS A 73 4.19 12.24 -4.98
C LYS A 73 3.78 12.47 -3.53
N GLY A 74 4.78 12.60 -2.66
CA GLY A 74 4.62 12.67 -1.22
C GLY A 74 5.68 11.87 -0.47
N PHE A 75 6.38 10.97 -1.17
CA PHE A 75 7.59 10.32 -0.67
C PHE A 75 8.82 10.96 -1.30
N ASP A 76 9.82 11.24 -0.48
CA ASP A 76 11.15 11.62 -0.95
C ASP A 76 11.79 10.46 -1.74
N GLU A 77 12.73 10.75 -2.65
CA GLU A 77 13.35 9.74 -3.54
C GLU A 77 14.01 8.56 -2.79
N ASN A 78 14.27 8.73 -1.50
CA ASN A 78 14.87 7.76 -0.60
C ASN A 78 13.90 7.16 0.45
N GLU A 79 12.63 7.54 0.45
CA GLU A 79 11.64 7.08 1.44
C GLU A 79 10.88 5.82 0.99
N TRP A 80 10.85 5.54 -0.32
CA TRP A 80 10.22 4.33 -0.86
C TRP A 80 11.30 3.26 -1.11
N GLY A 81 11.46 2.37 -0.13
CA GLY A 81 12.40 1.26 -0.18
C GLY A 81 11.71 -0.10 -0.36
N LEU A 82 11.67 -0.89 0.72
CA LEU A 82 11.17 -2.27 0.74
C LEU A 82 9.64 -2.38 0.58
N LEU A 83 8.90 -1.29 0.84
CA LEU A 83 7.43 -1.25 0.87
C LEU A 83 6.88 -0.38 -0.26
N ALA A 84 5.68 -0.71 -0.72
CA ALA A 84 5.03 0.02 -1.80
C ALA A 84 4.55 1.40 -1.35
N ALA A 85 4.77 2.43 -2.16
CA ALA A 85 4.26 3.77 -1.88
C ALA A 85 2.73 3.87 -2.05
N SER A 86 2.15 3.03 -2.92
CA SER A 86 0.74 3.09 -3.28
C SER A 86 0.15 1.71 -3.58
N PRO A 87 -1.13 1.48 -3.26
CA PRO A 87 -1.84 0.24 -3.58
C PRO A 87 -1.84 -0.14 -5.07
N CYS A 88 -1.83 0.86 -5.97
CA CYS A 88 -1.85 0.61 -7.41
C CYS A 88 -0.57 -0.08 -7.92
N TRP A 89 0.50 -0.11 -7.12
CA TRP A 89 1.75 -0.80 -7.43
C TRP A 89 1.62 -2.33 -7.34
N PHE A 90 0.55 -2.83 -6.70
CA PHE A 90 0.23 -4.26 -6.62
C PHE A 90 -0.56 -4.77 -7.83
N GLN A 91 -0.86 -3.92 -8.83
CA GLN A 91 -1.72 -4.31 -9.95
C GLN A 91 -1.18 -5.48 -10.77
N GLU A 92 0.14 -5.63 -10.84
CA GLU A 92 0.80 -6.75 -11.52
C GLU A 92 1.23 -7.88 -10.56
N SER A 93 0.89 -7.78 -9.27
CA SER A 93 1.20 -8.80 -8.27
C SER A 93 0.21 -9.97 -8.35
N GLY A 94 0.64 -11.19 -8.04
CA GLY A 94 -0.28 -12.33 -7.91
C GLY A 94 -1.23 -12.16 -6.71
N ASP A 95 -2.43 -12.72 -6.78
CA ASP A 95 -3.36 -12.73 -5.65
C ASP A 95 -2.95 -13.79 -4.62
N SER A 96 -2.68 -13.32 -3.39
CA SER A 96 -2.55 -14.14 -2.19
C SER A 96 -3.54 -13.61 -1.14
N VAL A 97 -4.10 -14.50 -0.33
CA VAL A 97 -5.18 -14.27 0.66
C VAL A 97 -4.75 -14.79 2.03
#